data_AF-A0A0R0FAE3-F1
#
_entry.id   AF-A0A0R0FAE3-F1
#
_cell.length_a   1.000
_cell.length_b   1.000
_cell.length_c   1.000
_cell.angle_alpha   90.00
_cell.angle_beta   90.00
_cell.angle_gamma   90.00
#
_symmetry.space_group_name_H-M   'P 1'
#
loop_
_entity.id
_entity.type
_entity.pdbx_description
1 polymer ?
#
loop_
_entity_poly.entity_id
_entity_poly.type
_entity_poly.pdbx_seq_one_letter_code
_entity_poly.pdbx_strand_id
1 'polypeptide(L)'
;MATWVSTKNPSGVCESKKKKEDTVCVECKNREKKKRKVEHVMTMDRCKKMQCWAMLKRLMVGRDAWALQKDVLHPKILYVLDKSEAMKKPKGLEDIESKLKNSDYSEAYEFVDDVRLVLSYALQYPPRSEVHRTATRIPEGFEVNWKTMKEKWMREEEETNKICKRELHVCPNERSQSVDHDDMCNHYNKLDHTIDK
;
A
#
# COMPACT_ATOMS: atom_id res chain seq x y z
N MET A 1 43.13 3.30 71.59
CA MET A 1 42.42 4.59 71.46
C MET A 1 42.95 5.29 70.22
N ALA A 2 42.20 5.27 69.12
CA ALA A 2 42.56 5.99 67.90
C ALA A 2 41.28 6.67 67.38
N THR A 3 41.31 7.99 67.42
CA THR A 3 40.30 8.93 66.96
C THR A 3 40.41 9.12 65.44
N TRP A 4 39.32 8.94 64.70
CA TRP A 4 39.11 9.62 63.42
C TRP A 4 37.64 10.03 63.30
N VAL A 5 37.43 11.35 63.34
CA VAL A 5 36.18 12.03 62.99
C VAL A 5 36.38 12.55 61.57
N SER A 6 35.54 12.10 60.64
CA SER A 6 35.36 12.76 59.34
C SER A 6 33.89 13.17 59.21
N THR A 7 33.68 14.47 59.35
CA THR A 7 32.43 15.19 59.12
C THR A 7 32.27 15.60 57.66
N LYS A 8 30.99 15.67 57.23
CA LYS A 8 30.40 16.46 56.14
C LYS A 8 30.06 15.72 54.83
N ASN A 9 28.77 15.38 54.74
CA ASN A 9 27.93 15.21 53.54
C ASN A 9 27.37 16.61 53.14
N PRO A 10 26.48 16.78 52.14
CA PRO A 10 26.39 16.31 50.75
C PRO A 10 26.34 17.52 49.77
N SER A 11 26.24 17.25 48.46
CA SER A 11 25.59 18.06 47.39
C SER A 11 26.50 18.29 46.17
N GLY A 12 26.01 17.84 45.02
CA GLY A 12 26.72 17.92 43.74
C GLY A 12 26.22 16.92 42.70
N VAL A 13 24.92 16.57 42.72
CA VAL A 13 24.33 15.85 41.59
C VAL A 13 23.90 16.89 40.55
N CYS A 14 24.69 16.91 39.49
CA CYS A 14 24.68 17.85 38.38
C CYS A 14 23.31 17.98 37.69
N GLU A 15 22.76 19.20 37.67
CA GLU A 15 21.52 19.64 37.02
C GLU A 15 21.52 19.52 35.47
N SER A 16 22.54 18.91 34.88
CA SER A 16 22.74 18.86 33.42
C SER A 16 22.00 17.73 32.71
N LYS A 17 21.36 16.79 33.43
CA LYS A 17 20.63 15.65 32.80
C LYS A 17 19.16 15.94 32.49
N LYS A 18 18.52 16.85 33.23
CA LYS A 18 17.08 17.15 33.07
C LYS A 18 16.76 17.95 31.80
N LYS A 19 17.68 18.81 31.36
CA LYS A 19 17.49 19.70 30.20
C LYS A 19 17.51 18.98 28.84
N LYS A 20 18.14 17.80 28.75
CA LYS A 20 18.18 16.98 27.52
C LYS A 20 16.90 16.16 27.30
N GLU A 21 16.28 15.65 28.36
CA GLU A 21 15.00 14.91 28.27
C GLU A 21 13.85 15.80 27.82
N ASP A 22 13.78 17.04 28.33
CA ASP A 22 12.71 17.97 27.96
C ASP A 22 12.80 18.41 26.49
N THR A 23 14.01 18.55 25.94
CA THR A 23 14.23 18.95 24.54
C THR A 23 13.83 17.83 23.57
N VAL A 24 14.17 16.58 23.90
CA VAL A 24 13.79 15.40 23.10
C VAL A 24 12.27 15.17 23.11
N CYS A 25 11.59 15.43 24.24
CA CYS A 25 10.14 15.30 24.33
C CYS A 25 9.38 16.38 23.52
N VAL A 26 9.94 17.60 23.41
CA VAL A 26 9.36 18.69 22.61
C VAL A 26 9.58 18.45 21.11
N GLU A 27 10.73 17.90 20.71
CA GLU A 27 11.04 17.63 19.30
C GLU A 27 10.20 16.47 18.73
N CYS A 28 9.96 15.41 19.52
CA CYS A 28 9.04 14.32 19.17
C CYS A 28 7.58 14.81 19.01
N LYS A 29 7.10 15.69 19.91
CA LYS A 29 5.73 16.24 19.83
C LYS A 29 5.55 17.23 18.68
N ASN A 30 6.60 17.94 18.27
CA ASN A 30 6.55 18.82 17.10
C ASN A 30 6.56 18.04 15.79
N ARG A 31 7.19 16.86 15.74
CA ARG A 31 7.15 15.94 14.59
C ARG A 31 5.74 15.36 14.38
N GLU A 32 4.95 15.18 15.44
CA GLU A 32 3.55 14.73 15.37
C GLU A 32 2.55 15.85 15.02
N LYS A 33 2.83 17.09 15.42
CA LYS A 33 1.93 18.24 15.15
C LYS A 33 2.13 18.88 13.77
N LYS A 34 3.32 18.76 13.15
CA LYS A 34 3.59 19.25 11.78
C LYS A 34 2.99 18.36 10.67
N LYS A 35 2.49 17.16 11.02
CA LYS A 35 1.82 16.22 10.10
C LYS A 35 0.31 16.46 9.93
N ARG A 36 -0.29 17.48 10.57
CA ARG A 36 -1.75 17.64 10.62
C ARG A 36 -2.34 18.77 9.75
N LYS A 37 -1.58 19.38 8.84
CA LYS A 37 -2.08 20.48 7.96
C LYS A 37 -1.40 20.52 6.58
N VAL A 38 -1.51 19.44 5.84
CA VAL A 38 -1.56 19.37 4.36
C VAL A 38 -2.40 18.13 4.11
N GLU A 39 -3.36 18.14 3.18
CA GLU A 39 -3.94 16.88 2.67
C GLU A 39 -2.79 16.05 2.11
N HIS A 40 -2.15 15.25 2.95
CA HIS A 40 -1.16 14.30 2.51
C HIS A 40 -1.98 13.22 1.81
N VAL A 41 -2.22 13.39 0.51
CA VAL A 41 -2.71 12.33 -0.37
C VAL A 41 -1.74 11.18 -0.16
N MET A 42 -2.16 10.22 0.66
CA MET A 42 -1.38 9.03 0.94
C MET A 42 -1.44 8.22 -0.35
N THR A 43 -0.33 8.14 -1.08
CA THR A 43 -0.23 7.22 -2.21
C THR A 43 -0.06 5.80 -1.68
N MET A 44 -0.63 4.83 -2.38
CA MET A 44 -0.48 3.42 -2.03
C MET A 44 1.00 3.03 -1.89
N ASP A 45 1.30 2.21 -0.88
CA ASP A 45 2.65 1.67 -0.66
C ASP A 45 3.25 1.05 -1.93
N ARG A 46 4.57 1.21 -2.13
CA ARG A 46 5.26 0.78 -3.35
C ARG A 46 5.12 -0.72 -3.60
N CYS A 47 5.21 -1.54 -2.56
CA CYS A 47 5.08 -2.99 -2.71
C CYS A 47 3.63 -3.40 -2.95
N LYS A 48 2.65 -2.73 -2.33
CA LYS A 48 1.22 -2.92 -2.68
C LYS A 48 0.95 -2.55 -4.15
N LYS A 49 1.44 -1.40 -4.60
CA LYS A 49 1.33 -0.92 -6.00
C LYS A 49 1.94 -1.92 -6.99
N MET A 50 3.11 -2.48 -6.68
CA MET A 50 3.77 -3.48 -7.53
C MET A 50 2.98 -4.80 -7.60
N GLN A 51 2.38 -5.24 -6.50
CA GLN A 51 1.55 -6.45 -6.52
C GLN A 51 0.25 -6.21 -7.32
N CYS A 52 -0.40 -5.05 -7.17
CA CYS A 52 -1.53 -4.64 -8.01
C CYS A 52 -1.15 -4.59 -9.50
N TRP A 53 0.04 -4.06 -9.82
CA TRP A 53 0.59 -4.05 -11.18
C TRP A 53 0.72 -5.46 -11.75
N ALA A 54 1.30 -6.40 -10.98
CA ALA A 54 1.42 -7.79 -11.40
C ALA A 54 0.06 -8.46 -11.63
N MET A 55 -0.95 -8.17 -10.79
CA MET A 55 -2.33 -8.63 -11.01
C MET A 55 -2.90 -8.09 -12.32
N LEU A 56 -2.74 -6.78 -12.58
CA LEU A 56 -3.25 -6.15 -13.78
C LEU A 56 -2.59 -6.73 -15.04
N LYS A 57 -1.27 -6.89 -15.06
CA LYS A 57 -0.55 -7.44 -16.21
C LYS A 57 -1.01 -8.86 -16.56
N ARG A 58 -1.37 -9.68 -15.58
CA ARG A 58 -1.96 -11.01 -15.84
C ARG A 58 -3.30 -10.92 -16.59
N LEU A 59 -4.11 -9.90 -16.30
CA LEU A 59 -5.36 -9.65 -17.01
C LEU A 59 -5.12 -9.12 -18.43
N MET A 60 -4.10 -8.26 -18.62
CA MET A 60 -3.80 -7.61 -19.89
C MET A 60 -3.03 -8.49 -20.89
N VAL A 61 -2.28 -9.50 -20.44
CA VAL A 61 -1.50 -10.41 -21.31
C VAL A 61 -2.23 -11.75 -21.53
N GLY A 62 -3.24 -12.05 -20.71
CA GLY A 62 -3.98 -13.31 -20.80
C GLY A 62 -4.80 -13.45 -22.10
N ARG A 63 -5.24 -14.69 -22.38
CA ARG A 63 -6.14 -15.01 -23.52
C ARG A 63 -7.43 -14.20 -23.54
N ASP A 64 -7.78 -13.62 -22.40
CA ASP A 64 -9.02 -12.94 -22.10
C ASP A 64 -8.92 -11.41 -22.21
N ALA A 65 -7.70 -10.88 -22.42
CA ALA A 65 -7.41 -9.45 -22.37
C ALA A 65 -8.22 -8.63 -23.39
N TRP A 66 -8.40 -9.17 -24.60
CA TRP A 66 -9.11 -8.50 -25.69
C TRP A 66 -10.55 -8.12 -25.32
N ALA A 67 -11.20 -8.90 -24.45
CA ALA A 67 -12.59 -8.65 -24.05
C ALA A 67 -12.74 -7.46 -23.08
N LEU A 68 -11.63 -6.97 -22.51
CA LEU A 68 -11.61 -5.89 -21.51
C LEU A 68 -10.98 -4.59 -22.03
N GLN A 69 -10.85 -4.48 -23.35
CA GLN A 69 -10.39 -3.26 -24.02
C GLN A 69 -11.49 -2.21 -24.06
N LYS A 70 -11.09 -0.94 -24.02
CA LYS A 70 -12.01 0.20 -23.91
C LYS A 70 -12.98 0.32 -25.09
N ASP A 71 -12.51 0.04 -26.30
CA ASP A 71 -13.29 0.04 -27.53
C ASP A 71 -14.35 -1.08 -27.54
N VAL A 72 -13.97 -2.27 -27.08
CA VAL A 72 -14.89 -3.40 -26.91
C VAL A 72 -15.94 -3.10 -25.85
N LEU A 73 -15.58 -2.45 -24.74
CA LEU A 73 -16.53 -2.20 -23.65
C LEU A 73 -17.41 -0.97 -23.86
N HIS A 74 -16.99 0.00 -24.68
CA HIS A 74 -17.65 1.29 -24.88
C HIS A 74 -19.19 1.23 -25.01
N PRO A 75 -19.78 0.31 -25.82
CA PRO A 75 -21.23 0.22 -25.98
C PRO A 75 -21.99 -0.09 -24.69
N LYS A 76 -21.32 -0.68 -23.70
CA LYS A 76 -21.92 -1.14 -22.45
C LYS A 76 -21.62 -0.28 -21.23
N ILE A 77 -20.66 0.65 -21.32
CA ILE A 77 -20.26 1.51 -20.19
C ILE A 77 -21.45 2.33 -19.68
N LEU A 78 -22.24 2.91 -20.59
CA LEU A 78 -23.40 3.75 -20.23
C LEU A 78 -24.56 2.99 -19.59
N TYR A 79 -24.53 1.64 -19.60
CA TYR A 79 -25.50 0.84 -18.86
C TYR A 79 -25.11 0.66 -17.39
N VAL A 80 -23.87 0.98 -17.02
CA VAL A 80 -23.35 0.82 -15.66
C VAL A 80 -23.10 2.17 -15.01
N LEU A 81 -22.58 3.14 -15.77
CA LEU A 81 -22.27 4.47 -15.25
C LEU A 81 -23.30 5.50 -15.68
N ASP A 82 -23.69 6.37 -14.75
CA ASP A 82 -24.32 7.64 -15.12
C ASP A 82 -23.29 8.54 -15.82
N LYS A 83 -23.76 9.44 -16.70
CA LYS A 83 -22.92 10.32 -17.53
C LYS A 83 -21.94 11.15 -16.68
N SER A 84 -22.36 11.54 -15.47
CA SER A 84 -21.56 12.32 -14.52
C SER A 84 -20.37 11.54 -13.96
N GLU A 85 -20.48 10.21 -13.83
CA GLU A 85 -19.44 9.34 -13.29
C GLU A 85 -18.50 8.82 -14.39
N ALA A 86 -19.01 8.68 -15.62
CA ALA A 86 -18.30 8.11 -16.77
C ALA A 86 -16.98 8.82 -17.13
N MET A 87 -16.80 10.08 -16.75
CA MET A 87 -15.54 10.79 -17.00
C MET A 87 -14.40 10.31 -16.10
N LYS A 88 -14.66 9.97 -14.84
CA LYS A 88 -13.63 9.64 -13.83
C LYS A 88 -13.34 8.15 -13.71
N LYS A 89 -14.27 7.30 -14.15
CA LYS A 89 -14.15 5.85 -14.07
C LYS A 89 -13.35 5.27 -15.23
N PRO A 90 -12.59 4.18 -14.99
CA PRO A 90 -11.92 3.46 -16.06
C PRO A 90 -12.96 2.91 -17.03
N LYS A 91 -12.60 2.87 -18.31
CA LYS A 91 -13.40 2.36 -19.42
C LYS A 91 -12.87 1.02 -19.94
N GLY A 92 -11.66 0.66 -19.55
CA GLY A 92 -10.97 -0.60 -19.85
C GLY A 92 -9.71 -0.74 -18.99
N LEU A 93 -8.97 -1.83 -19.18
CA LEU A 93 -7.75 -2.11 -18.40
C LEU A 93 -6.63 -1.08 -18.62
N GLU A 94 -6.55 -0.48 -19.80
CA GLU A 94 -5.54 0.54 -20.15
C GLU A 94 -5.69 1.81 -19.29
N ASP A 95 -6.92 2.18 -18.93
CA ASP A 95 -7.18 3.31 -18.03
C ASP A 95 -6.70 2.97 -16.60
N ILE A 96 -6.93 1.74 -16.14
CA ILE A 96 -6.45 1.24 -14.83
C ILE A 96 -4.92 1.19 -14.81
N GLU A 97 -4.29 0.76 -15.90
CA GLU A 97 -2.83 0.76 -16.04
C GLU A 97 -2.27 2.17 -15.90
N SER A 98 -2.89 3.14 -16.58
CA SER A 98 -2.50 4.55 -16.52
C SER A 98 -2.65 5.11 -15.10
N LYS A 99 -3.76 4.82 -14.42
CA LYS A 99 -3.99 5.20 -13.02
C LYS A 99 -2.95 4.61 -12.07
N LEU A 100 -2.58 3.34 -12.26
CA LEU A 100 -1.49 2.73 -11.50
C LEU A 100 -0.15 3.41 -11.77
N LYS A 101 0.22 3.67 -13.04
CA LYS A 101 1.47 4.37 -13.39
C LYS A 101 1.54 5.74 -12.70
N ASN A 102 0.46 6.51 -12.78
CA ASN A 102 0.37 7.86 -12.25
C ASN A 102 0.22 7.93 -10.72
N SER A 103 0.05 6.80 -10.04
CA SER A 103 -0.21 6.73 -8.59
C SER A 103 -1.53 7.39 -8.17
N ASP A 104 -2.56 7.28 -9.02
CA ASP A 104 -3.89 7.85 -8.77
C ASP A 104 -4.69 7.07 -7.70
N TYR A 105 -4.19 5.90 -7.29
CA TYR A 105 -4.76 5.09 -6.21
C TYR A 105 -4.05 5.40 -4.89
N SER A 106 -4.84 5.79 -3.90
CA SER A 106 -4.39 5.96 -2.52
C SER A 106 -4.25 4.61 -1.82
N GLU A 107 -5.12 3.66 -2.17
CA GLU A 107 -5.15 2.32 -1.57
C GLU A 107 -5.44 1.22 -2.59
N ALA A 108 -4.99 0.00 -2.29
CA ALA A 108 -5.13 -1.14 -3.20
C ALA A 108 -6.58 -1.56 -3.48
N TYR A 109 -7.51 -1.27 -2.57
CA TYR A 109 -8.93 -1.61 -2.79
C TYR A 109 -9.54 -0.77 -3.92
N GLU A 110 -9.08 0.46 -4.12
CA GLU A 110 -9.58 1.34 -5.19
C GLU A 110 -9.21 0.77 -6.57
N PHE A 111 -8.01 0.19 -6.70
CA PHE A 111 -7.59 -0.56 -7.88
C PHE A 111 -8.52 -1.77 -8.13
N VAL A 112 -8.82 -2.54 -7.08
CA VAL A 112 -9.67 -3.72 -7.18
C VAL A 112 -11.09 -3.37 -7.59
N ASP A 113 -11.65 -2.30 -7.03
CA ASP A 113 -12.99 -1.82 -7.37
C ASP A 113 -13.06 -1.37 -8.83
N ASP A 114 -12.03 -0.72 -9.33
CA ASP A 114 -11.91 -0.34 -10.75
C ASP A 114 -11.81 -1.56 -11.68
N VAL A 115 -11.08 -2.61 -11.31
CA VAL A 115 -11.04 -3.88 -12.08
C VAL A 115 -12.42 -4.53 -12.12
N ARG A 116 -13.10 -4.62 -10.97
CA ARG A 116 -14.47 -5.16 -10.88
C ARG A 116 -15.45 -4.35 -11.73
N LEU A 117 -15.29 -3.04 -11.74
CA LEU A 117 -16.11 -2.15 -12.55
C LEU A 117 -15.90 -2.42 -14.05
N VAL A 118 -14.67 -2.56 -14.53
CA VAL A 118 -14.38 -2.91 -15.93
C VAL A 118 -14.98 -4.28 -16.29
N LEU A 119 -14.86 -5.26 -15.41
CA LEU A 119 -15.50 -6.57 -15.59
C LEU A 119 -17.04 -6.45 -15.66
N SER A 120 -17.63 -5.57 -14.86
CA SER A 120 -19.09 -5.37 -14.86
C SER A 120 -19.61 -4.83 -16.20
N TYR A 121 -18.86 -3.97 -16.91
CA TYR A 121 -19.24 -3.53 -18.25
C TYR A 121 -19.33 -4.71 -19.23
N ALA A 122 -18.36 -5.61 -19.15
CA ALA A 122 -18.29 -6.79 -20.00
C ALA A 122 -19.45 -7.77 -19.71
N LEU A 123 -19.89 -7.85 -18.45
CA LEU A 123 -21.04 -8.65 -18.04
C LEU A 123 -22.39 -8.12 -18.56
N GLN A 124 -22.47 -6.84 -18.98
CA GLN A 124 -23.67 -6.29 -19.62
C GLN A 124 -23.88 -6.77 -21.06
N TYR A 125 -22.90 -7.45 -21.65
CA TYR A 125 -23.09 -8.11 -22.94
C TYR A 125 -24.03 -9.32 -22.80
N PRO A 126 -24.73 -9.73 -23.88
CA PRO A 126 -25.60 -10.90 -23.83
C PRO A 126 -24.83 -12.15 -23.35
N PRO A 127 -25.42 -13.03 -22.52
CA PRO A 127 -24.73 -14.21 -21.97
C PRO A 127 -24.11 -15.17 -23.00
N ARG A 128 -24.61 -15.13 -24.25
CA ARG A 128 -24.11 -15.94 -25.37
C ARG A 128 -22.89 -15.32 -26.08
N SER A 129 -22.55 -14.08 -25.79
CA SER A 129 -21.40 -13.39 -26.40
C SER A 129 -20.08 -13.87 -25.80
N GLU A 130 -19.03 -13.87 -26.61
CA GLU A 130 -17.68 -14.20 -26.15
C GLU A 130 -17.15 -13.20 -25.11
N VAL A 131 -17.56 -11.94 -25.18
CA VAL A 131 -17.21 -10.91 -24.18
C VAL A 131 -17.77 -11.28 -22.81
N HIS A 132 -19.07 -11.62 -22.74
CA HIS A 132 -19.69 -12.03 -21.48
C HIS A 132 -19.07 -13.32 -20.93
N ARG A 133 -18.87 -14.34 -21.77
CA ARG A 133 -18.22 -15.61 -21.37
C ARG A 133 -16.80 -15.43 -20.86
N THR A 134 -16.07 -14.50 -21.46
CA THR A 134 -14.72 -14.16 -21.01
C THR A 134 -14.78 -13.47 -19.65
N ALA A 135 -15.68 -12.49 -19.50
CA ALA A 135 -15.87 -11.75 -18.25
C ALA A 135 -16.36 -12.62 -17.08
N THR A 136 -17.07 -13.72 -17.33
CA THR A 136 -17.49 -14.64 -16.25
C THR A 136 -16.36 -15.55 -15.75
N ARG A 137 -15.31 -15.77 -16.55
CA ARG A 137 -14.18 -16.65 -16.20
C ARG A 137 -13.10 -15.98 -15.36
N ILE A 138 -12.97 -14.66 -15.46
CA ILE A 138 -11.90 -13.88 -14.81
C ILE A 138 -12.10 -13.71 -13.28
N PRO A 139 -13.31 -13.39 -12.77
CA PRO A 139 -13.49 -12.95 -11.38
C PRO A 139 -13.01 -13.96 -10.35
N GLU A 140 -13.24 -15.26 -10.55
CA GLU A 140 -12.86 -16.29 -9.56
C GLU A 140 -11.35 -16.28 -9.28
N GLY A 141 -10.53 -16.36 -10.32
CA GLY A 141 -9.07 -16.34 -10.18
C GLY A 141 -8.55 -14.99 -9.66
N PHE A 142 -9.18 -13.89 -10.08
CA PHE A 142 -8.83 -12.55 -9.62
C PHE A 142 -9.10 -12.35 -8.13
N GLU A 143 -10.29 -12.74 -7.64
CA GLU A 143 -10.70 -12.61 -6.24
C GLU A 143 -9.87 -13.49 -5.30
N VAL A 144 -9.53 -14.72 -5.71
CA VAL A 144 -8.64 -15.59 -4.94
C VAL A 144 -7.24 -14.96 -4.79
N ASN A 145 -6.69 -14.41 -5.88
CA ASN A 145 -5.41 -13.74 -5.84
C ASN A 145 -5.45 -12.48 -4.96
N TRP A 146 -6.50 -11.66 -5.11
CA TRP A 146 -6.72 -10.47 -4.28
C TRP A 146 -6.81 -10.80 -2.79
N LYS A 147 -7.63 -11.79 -2.44
CA LYS A 147 -7.80 -12.25 -1.06
C LYS A 147 -6.48 -12.70 -0.45
N THR A 148 -5.72 -13.52 -1.20
CA THR A 148 -4.41 -14.02 -0.77
C THR A 148 -3.43 -12.88 -0.50
N MET A 149 -3.39 -11.88 -1.38
CA MET A 149 -2.54 -10.70 -1.20
C MET A 149 -2.95 -9.87 0.01
N LYS A 150 -4.26 -9.59 0.16
CA LYS A 150 -4.80 -8.82 1.28
C LYS A 150 -4.48 -9.48 2.62
N GLU A 151 -4.63 -10.80 2.72
CA GLU A 151 -4.29 -11.56 3.92
C GLU A 151 -2.79 -11.52 4.26
N LYS A 152 -1.91 -11.52 3.25
CA LYS A 152 -0.46 -11.37 3.47
C LYS A 152 -0.13 -10.00 4.06
N TRP A 153 -0.67 -8.92 3.48
CA TRP A 153 -0.46 -7.57 4.00
C TRP A 153 -0.95 -7.40 5.43
N MET A 154 -2.11 -7.97 5.78
CA MET A 154 -2.62 -7.90 7.14
C MET A 154 -1.71 -8.62 8.13
N ARG A 155 -1.14 -9.77 7.74
CA ARG A 155 -0.15 -10.49 8.59
C ARG A 155 1.15 -9.70 8.76
N GLU A 156 1.66 -9.10 7.69
CA GLU A 156 2.86 -8.26 7.72
C GLU A 156 2.64 -7.01 8.59
N GLU A 157 1.48 -6.37 8.49
CA GLU A 157 1.09 -5.23 9.33
C GLU A 157 0.94 -5.62 10.80
N GLU A 158 0.40 -6.80 11.11
CA GLU A 158 0.36 -7.31 12.47
C GLU A 158 1.76 -7.61 13.04
N GLU A 159 2.65 -8.19 12.23
CA GLU A 159 4.00 -8.55 12.64
C GLU A 159 4.86 -7.32 12.92
N THR A 160 4.83 -6.34 12.01
CA THR A 160 5.48 -5.04 12.20
C THR A 160 4.96 -4.31 13.44
N ASN A 161 3.64 -4.32 13.67
CA ASN A 161 3.05 -3.75 14.87
C ASN A 161 3.48 -4.47 16.17
N LYS A 162 3.68 -5.80 16.13
CA LYS A 162 4.21 -6.58 17.27
C LYS A 162 5.68 -6.25 17.54
N ILE A 163 6.48 -6.06 16.50
CA ILE A 163 7.90 -5.68 16.62
C ILE A 163 8.02 -4.28 17.23
N CYS A 164 7.30 -3.28 16.71
CA CYS A 164 7.33 -1.92 17.25
C CYS A 164 6.87 -1.84 18.73
N LYS A 165 5.89 -2.66 19.13
CA LYS A 165 5.46 -2.76 20.54
C LYS A 165 6.52 -3.37 21.46
N ARG A 166 7.37 -4.27 20.94
CA ARG A 166 8.49 -4.86 21.69
C ARG A 166 9.66 -3.88 21.80
N GLU A 167 10.00 -3.19 20.72
CA GLU A 167 11.08 -2.19 20.73
C GLU A 167 10.79 -0.99 21.64
N LEU A 168 9.52 -0.61 21.83
CA LEU A 168 9.15 0.47 22.77
C LEU A 168 9.41 0.12 24.26
N HIS A 169 9.57 -1.16 24.61
CA HIS A 169 9.85 -1.61 25.98
C HIS A 169 11.34 -1.89 26.25
N VAL A 170 12.22 -1.73 25.25
CA VAL A 170 13.66 -1.94 25.41
C VAL A 170 14.33 -0.57 25.42
N CYS A 171 14.94 -0.21 26.56
CA CYS A 171 15.77 0.99 26.68
C CYS A 171 16.80 1.04 25.52
N PRO A 172 17.05 2.21 24.91
CA PRO A 172 17.85 2.30 23.70
C PRO A 172 19.31 1.99 24.02
N ASN A 173 19.76 0.78 23.69
CA ASN A 173 21.18 0.49 23.52
C ASN A 173 21.38 -0.29 22.21
N GLU A 174 22.06 0.39 21.27
CA GLU A 174 22.79 -0.15 20.12
C GLU A 174 22.02 -0.87 18.98
N ARG A 175 21.91 -0.12 17.87
CA ARG A 175 21.86 -0.58 16.46
C ARG A 175 20.72 -1.56 16.11
N SER A 176 19.49 -1.07 16.02
CA SER A 176 18.47 -1.71 15.19
C SER A 176 18.85 -1.54 13.71
N GLN A 177 19.30 -2.61 13.08
CA GLN A 177 19.30 -2.73 11.63
C GLN A 177 17.83 -2.67 11.18
N SER A 178 17.48 -1.70 10.32
CA SER A 178 16.19 -1.71 9.64
C SER A 178 16.07 -3.02 8.88
N VAL A 179 15.00 -3.78 9.14
CA VAL A 179 14.68 -4.93 8.30
C VAL A 179 14.20 -4.34 6.97
N ASP A 180 15.08 -4.33 5.98
CA ASP A 180 14.80 -3.80 4.65
C ASP A 180 13.66 -4.63 4.02
N HIS A 181 12.45 -4.06 3.98
CA HIS A 181 11.28 -4.63 3.27
C HIS A 181 11.43 -4.59 1.73
N ASP A 182 12.60 -4.15 1.23
CA ASP A 182 12.87 -3.94 -0.20
C ASP A 182 13.09 -5.24 -1.00
N ASP A 183 13.42 -6.37 -0.35
CA ASP A 183 13.80 -7.59 -1.08
C ASP A 183 12.65 -8.22 -1.87
N MET A 184 11.40 -8.14 -1.39
CA MET A 184 10.27 -8.69 -2.14
C MET A 184 9.87 -7.80 -3.32
N CYS A 185 10.03 -6.49 -3.18
CA CYS A 185 9.82 -5.52 -4.26
C CYS A 185 10.85 -5.71 -5.38
N ASN A 186 12.10 -6.08 -5.04
CA ASN A 186 13.18 -6.26 -6.02
C ASN A 186 13.01 -7.47 -6.93
N HIS A 187 12.37 -8.56 -6.50
CA HIS A 187 12.14 -9.72 -7.38
C HIS A 187 11.24 -9.36 -8.58
N TYR A 188 10.26 -8.47 -8.37
CA TYR A 188 9.34 -8.04 -9.43
C TYR A 188 9.95 -7.02 -10.39
N ASN A 189 10.92 -6.20 -9.96
CA ASN A 189 11.65 -5.27 -10.85
C ASN A 189 12.37 -5.99 -12.00
N LYS A 190 12.68 -7.28 -11.86
CA LYS A 190 13.29 -8.10 -12.91
C LYS A 190 12.32 -8.48 -14.03
N LEU A 191 11.01 -8.48 -13.77
CA LEU A 191 9.98 -8.83 -14.76
C LEU A 191 9.64 -7.65 -15.68
N ASP A 192 9.73 -6.41 -15.20
CA ASP A 192 9.41 -5.20 -15.98
C ASP A 192 10.38 -5.03 -17.17
N HIS A 193 11.68 -5.32 -16.97
CA HIS A 193 12.66 -5.30 -18.05
C HIS A 193 12.53 -6.43 -19.09
N THR A 194 11.66 -7.41 -18.85
CA THR A 194 11.48 -8.56 -19.75
C THR A 194 10.20 -8.46 -20.59
N ILE A 195 9.24 -7.61 -20.20
CA ILE A 195 7.94 -7.49 -20.89
C ILE A 195 7.92 -6.34 -21.92
N ASP A 196 8.83 -5.37 -21.81
CA ASP A 196 9.01 -4.27 -22.78
C ASP A 196 10.06 -4.57 -23.90
N LYS A 197 10.11 -5.82 -24.40
CA LYS A 197 10.87 -6.21 -25.61
C LYS A 197 9.98 -6.96 -26.59
#